data_AF-A0A953P135-F1
#
_entry.id   AF-A0A953P135-F1
#
_cell.length_a   1.000
_cell.length_b   1.000
_cell.length_c   1.000
_cell.angle_alpha   90.00
_cell.angle_beta   90.00
_cell.angle_gamma   90.00
#
_symmetry.space_group_name_H-M   'P 1'
#
loop_
_entity.id
_entity.type
_entity.pdbx_description
1 polymer ?
#
loop_
_entity_poly.entity_id
_entity_poly.type
_entity_poly.pdbx_seq_one_letter_code
_entity_poly.pdbx_strand_id
1 'polypeptide(L)'
;MNRGAANTLRVLGIIVASLFTLLACGLLLLLAMCARSMSSSQSSQVVPWFIGAIVAMVAGLWVIFRLARGIRHSSGQAAGIDPAGPTLPQPSLSEPLLVSGEGQKAIDLVVFALGASLVFSIISWLLNQSSFSSVPRSPASGNLLLVQIAIYVLYHAPYAILLYSFLTRPARWTFYYTVASSVALAALTLFTVSTVSYVYLHNPRAFLLVLIAWAIDIAILVVAWRAMRQNGIKPDTPSLLVATLVALIYFIVVRSGTTFLYRFVWR
;
A
#
# COMPACT_ATOMS: atom_id res chain seq x y z
N MET A 1 13.04 -32.99 -15.85
CA MET A 1 12.25 -31.76 -16.13
C MET A 1 12.59 -30.68 -15.12
N ASN A 2 13.05 -29.53 -15.58
CA ASN A 2 13.65 -28.46 -14.75
C ASN A 2 12.62 -27.83 -13.80
N ARG A 3 12.68 -28.17 -12.51
CA ARG A 3 11.83 -27.59 -11.45
C ARG A 3 11.89 -26.06 -11.38
N GLY A 4 12.99 -25.45 -11.83
CA GLY A 4 13.14 -24.00 -11.97
C GLY A 4 12.22 -23.37 -13.03
N ALA A 5 11.93 -24.09 -14.12
CA ALA A 5 11.00 -23.64 -15.17
C ALA A 5 9.54 -23.64 -14.67
N ALA A 6 9.17 -24.61 -13.83
CA ALA A 6 7.84 -24.69 -13.24
C ALA A 6 7.57 -23.56 -12.23
N ASN A 7 8.57 -23.18 -11.42
CA ASN A 7 8.43 -22.07 -10.47
C ASN A 7 8.39 -20.72 -11.17
N THR A 8 9.21 -20.51 -12.21
CA THR A 8 9.16 -19.27 -13.02
C THR A 8 7.82 -19.12 -13.75
N LEU A 9 7.28 -20.20 -14.32
CA LEU A 9 5.98 -20.18 -14.99
C LEU A 9 4.81 -19.91 -14.03
N ARG A 10 4.90 -20.37 -12.77
CA ARG A 10 3.90 -20.05 -11.72
C ARG A 10 3.99 -18.61 -11.23
N VAL A 11 5.20 -18.08 -11.03
CA VAL A 11 5.39 -16.66 -10.69
C VAL A 11 4.89 -15.76 -11.81
N LEU A 12 5.22 -16.10 -13.06
CA LEU A 12 4.69 -15.42 -14.24
C LEU A 12 3.16 -15.51 -14.29
N GLY A 13 2.59 -16.68 -13.99
CA GLY A 13 1.14 -16.86 -13.89
C GLY A 13 0.49 -15.98 -12.83
N ILE A 14 1.11 -15.81 -11.65
CA ILE A 14 0.63 -14.89 -10.62
C ILE A 14 0.71 -13.44 -11.11
N ILE A 15 1.81 -13.05 -11.75
CA ILE A 15 1.98 -11.70 -12.31
C ILE A 15 0.90 -11.43 -13.36
N VAL A 16 0.72 -12.32 -14.33
CA VAL A 16 -0.30 -12.18 -15.37
C VAL A 16 -1.71 -12.17 -14.78
N ALA A 17 -2.01 -13.05 -13.82
CA ALA A 17 -3.32 -13.08 -13.15
C ALA A 17 -3.58 -11.80 -12.35
N SER A 18 -2.57 -11.27 -11.65
CA SER A 18 -2.68 -9.99 -10.94
C SER A 18 -2.88 -8.81 -11.89
N LEU A 19 -2.15 -8.77 -13.01
CA LEU A 19 -2.29 -7.75 -14.04
C LEU A 19 -3.69 -7.79 -14.66
N PHE A 20 -4.17 -8.98 -15.02
CA PHE A 20 -5.49 -9.18 -15.60
C PHE A 20 -6.60 -8.82 -14.61
N THR A 21 -6.46 -9.19 -13.34
CA THR A 21 -7.41 -8.81 -12.28
C THR A 21 -7.45 -7.29 -12.10
N LEU A 22 -6.29 -6.64 -12.05
CA LEU A 22 -6.19 -5.19 -11.93
C LEU A 22 -6.80 -4.48 -13.15
N LEU A 23 -6.53 -4.96 -14.37
CA LEU A 23 -7.12 -4.43 -15.60
C LEU A 23 -8.64 -4.62 -15.62
N ALA A 24 -9.14 -5.80 -15.24
CA ALA A 24 -10.58 -6.08 -15.20
C ALA A 24 -11.29 -5.21 -14.15
N CYS A 25 -10.76 -5.10 -12.94
CA CYS A 25 -11.29 -4.22 -11.90
C CYS A 25 -11.24 -2.75 -12.34
N GLY A 26 -10.13 -2.33 -12.95
CA GLY A 26 -9.95 -0.97 -13.47
C GLY A 26 -10.98 -0.64 -14.55
N LEU A 27 -11.18 -1.55 -15.52
CA LEU A 27 -12.14 -1.39 -16.61
C LEU A 27 -13.59 -1.35 -16.09
N LEU A 28 -13.95 -2.22 -15.15
CA LEU A 28 -15.28 -2.23 -14.54
C LEU A 28 -15.56 -0.97 -13.71
N LEU A 29 -14.57 -0.48 -12.97
CA LEU A 29 -14.68 0.80 -12.25
C LEU A 29 -14.80 1.98 -13.23
N LEU A 30 -14.05 1.96 -14.33
CA LEU A 30 -14.11 3.01 -15.36
C LEU A 30 -15.48 3.03 -16.05
N LEU A 31 -16.03 1.85 -16.38
CA LEU A 31 -17.41 1.71 -16.89
C LEU A 31 -18.45 2.20 -15.89
N ALA A 32 -18.28 1.90 -14.59
CA ALA A 32 -19.17 2.40 -13.54
C ALA A 32 -19.18 3.94 -13.47
N MET A 33 -18.03 4.57 -13.70
CA MET A 33 -17.92 6.03 -13.72
C MET A 33 -18.49 6.65 -14.99
N CYS A 34 -18.25 6.05 -16.16
CA CYS A 34 -18.84 6.50 -17.41
C CYS A 34 -20.38 6.45 -17.34
N ALA A 35 -20.94 5.35 -16.83
CA ALA A 35 -22.37 5.18 -16.62
C ALA A 35 -22.95 6.25 -15.67
N ARG A 36 -22.22 6.60 -14.61
CA ARG A 36 -22.63 7.67 -13.68
C ARG A 36 -22.60 9.06 -14.32
N SER A 37 -21.67 9.33 -15.23
CA SER A 37 -21.54 10.66 -15.86
C SER A 37 -22.57 10.93 -16.95
N MET A 38 -23.02 9.88 -17.65
CA MET A 38 -23.94 10.01 -18.80
C MET A 38 -25.41 10.19 -18.40
N SER A 39 -25.80 9.89 -17.16
CA SER A 39 -27.20 9.98 -16.74
C SER A 39 -27.35 10.27 -15.26
N SER A 40 -27.91 11.44 -14.92
CA SER A 40 -28.28 11.79 -13.55
C SER A 40 -29.52 11.05 -13.04
N SER A 41 -30.30 10.40 -13.93
CA SER A 41 -31.53 9.67 -13.60
C SER A 41 -31.40 8.15 -13.56
N GLN A 42 -30.28 7.57 -14.05
CA GLN A 42 -30.03 6.12 -14.03
C GLN A 42 -28.97 5.73 -12.97
N SER A 43 -29.27 5.97 -11.69
CA SER A 43 -28.44 5.45 -10.58
C SER A 43 -28.43 3.91 -10.49
N SER A 44 -29.44 3.25 -11.07
CA SER A 44 -29.59 1.79 -11.04
C SER A 44 -28.53 1.03 -11.84
N GLN A 45 -27.89 1.66 -12.83
CA GLN A 45 -26.86 1.02 -13.65
C GLN A 45 -25.47 1.01 -13.01
N VAL A 46 -25.21 1.85 -11.99
CA VAL A 46 -23.89 1.90 -11.32
C VAL A 46 -23.67 0.70 -10.40
N VAL A 47 -24.74 0.22 -9.76
CA VAL A 47 -24.74 -0.89 -8.80
C VAL A 47 -24.17 -2.19 -9.41
N PRO A 48 -24.61 -2.68 -10.58
CA PRO A 48 -24.08 -3.92 -11.15
C PRO A 48 -22.60 -3.83 -11.53
N TRP A 49 -22.10 -2.68 -12.00
CA TRP A 49 -20.67 -2.51 -12.31
C TRP A 49 -19.80 -2.55 -11.05
N PHE A 50 -20.28 -1.94 -9.96
CA PHE A 50 -19.59 -1.98 -8.67
C PHE A 50 -19.56 -3.39 -8.08
N ILE A 51 -20.69 -4.10 -8.12
CA ILE A 51 -20.76 -5.51 -7.71
C ILE A 51 -19.83 -6.37 -8.56
N GLY A 52 -19.84 -6.16 -9.89
CA GLY A 52 -18.94 -6.83 -10.83
C GLY A 52 -17.46 -6.60 -10.49
N ALA A 53 -17.08 -5.36 -10.16
CA ALA A 53 -15.70 -5.04 -9.77
C ALA A 53 -15.28 -5.75 -8.47
N ILE A 54 -16.17 -5.81 -7.47
CA ILE A 54 -15.93 -6.54 -6.21
C ILE A 54 -15.79 -8.04 -6.48
N VAL A 55 -16.71 -8.62 -7.26
CA VAL A 55 -16.66 -10.05 -7.62
C VAL A 55 -15.39 -10.38 -8.39
N ALA A 56 -15.01 -9.56 -9.37
CA ALA A 56 -13.77 -9.73 -10.11
C ALA A 56 -12.53 -9.64 -9.21
N MET A 57 -12.54 -8.72 -8.23
CA MET A 57 -11.46 -8.58 -7.25
C MET A 57 -11.35 -9.82 -6.35
N VAL A 58 -12.47 -10.30 -5.81
CA VAL A 58 -12.52 -11.50 -4.96
C VAL A 58 -12.11 -12.75 -5.75
N ALA A 59 -12.60 -12.90 -6.98
CA ALA A 59 -12.23 -14.00 -7.86
C ALA A 59 -10.73 -13.98 -8.22
N GLY A 60 -10.20 -12.81 -8.56
CA GLY A 60 -8.78 -12.65 -8.86
C GLY A 60 -7.89 -12.93 -7.64
N LEU A 61 -8.27 -12.43 -6.46
CA LEU A 61 -7.61 -12.76 -5.19
C LEU A 61 -7.65 -14.26 -4.90
N TRP A 62 -8.78 -14.93 -5.15
CA TRP A 62 -8.92 -16.37 -4.96
C TRP A 62 -8.01 -17.17 -5.91
N VAL A 63 -7.92 -16.77 -7.18
CA VAL A 63 -7.01 -17.39 -8.16
C VAL A 63 -5.55 -17.21 -7.74
N ILE A 64 -5.16 -15.99 -7.34
CA ILE A 64 -3.81 -15.70 -6.83
C ILE A 64 -3.50 -16.54 -5.59
N PHE A 65 -4.46 -16.65 -4.65
CA PHE A 65 -4.30 -17.43 -3.44
C PHE A 65 -4.14 -18.93 -3.75
N ARG A 66 -4.92 -19.47 -4.69
CA ARG A 66 -4.81 -20.87 -5.13
C ARG A 66 -3.46 -21.15 -5.78
N LEU A 67 -2.98 -20.24 -6.64
CA LEU A 67 -1.65 -20.32 -7.25
C LEU A 67 -0.53 -20.24 -6.20
N ALA A 68 -0.64 -19.33 -5.23
CA ALA A 68 0.32 -19.17 -4.15
C ALA A 68 0.36 -20.39 -3.19
N ARG A 69 -0.80 -21.00 -2.91
CA ARG A 69 -0.90 -22.23 -2.10
C ARG A 69 -0.21 -23.41 -2.79
N GLY A 70 -0.30 -23.50 -4.12
CA GLY A 70 0.43 -24.48 -4.92
C GLY A 70 1.95 -24.36 -4.81
N ILE A 71 2.48 -23.14 -4.67
CA ILE A 71 3.92 -22.89 -4.47
C ILE A 71 4.38 -23.40 -3.09
N ARG A 72 3.59 -23.17 -2.03
CA ARG A 72 3.93 -23.60 -0.66
C ARG A 72 4.05 -25.13 -0.55
N HIS A 73 3.16 -25.88 -1.19
CA HIS A 73 3.24 -27.35 -1.18
C HIS A 73 4.47 -27.89 -1.93
N SER A 74 4.84 -27.29 -3.07
CA SER A 74 6.05 -27.69 -3.79
C SER A 74 7.35 -27.30 -3.07
N SER A 75 7.36 -26.18 -2.34
CA SER A 75 8.52 -25.79 -1.54
C SER A 75 8.65 -26.60 -0.25
N GLY A 76 7.53 -27.04 0.35
CA GLY A 76 7.53 -27.92 1.53
C GLY A 76 8.05 -29.32 1.24
N GLN A 77 7.76 -29.89 0.07
CA GLN A 77 8.29 -31.20 -0.34
C GLN A 77 9.77 -31.16 -0.77
N ALA A 78 10.27 -30.01 -1.22
CA ALA A 78 11.69 -29.84 -1.56
C ALA A 78 12.60 -29.69 -0.32
N ALA A 79 12.02 -29.38 0.84
CA ALA A 79 12.76 -29.14 2.07
C ALA A 79 13.01 -30.40 2.92
N GLY A 80 12.49 -31.58 2.54
CA GLY A 80 12.81 -32.85 3.21
C GLY A 80 12.78 -32.76 4.74
N ILE A 81 11.79 -32.07 5.31
CA ILE A 81 11.72 -31.84 6.75
C ILE A 81 11.08 -33.07 7.38
N ASP A 82 11.91 -33.99 7.86
CA ASP A 82 11.54 -34.91 8.92
C ASP A 82 10.92 -34.10 10.07
N PRO A 83 9.73 -34.45 10.57
CA PRO A 83 9.08 -33.75 11.67
C PRO A 83 9.74 -33.97 13.05
N ALA A 84 10.98 -34.47 13.10
CA ALA A 84 11.67 -34.89 14.32
C ALA A 84 13.07 -34.26 14.51
N GLY A 85 13.30 -33.07 13.96
CA GLY A 85 14.51 -32.29 14.24
C GLY A 85 14.34 -31.41 15.49
N PRO A 86 15.37 -31.24 16.34
CA PRO A 86 15.27 -30.44 17.55
C PRO A 86 14.88 -29.00 17.21
N THR A 87 13.78 -28.56 17.80
CA THR A 87 13.24 -27.20 17.70
C THR A 87 14.28 -26.23 18.27
N LEU A 88 15.12 -25.66 17.40
CA LEU A 88 15.98 -24.55 17.80
C LEU A 88 15.08 -23.41 18.33
N PRO A 89 15.46 -22.73 19.41
CA PRO A 89 14.68 -21.63 19.97
C PRO A 89 14.40 -20.60 18.89
N GLN A 90 13.13 -20.41 18.56
CA GLN A 90 12.73 -19.42 17.57
C GLN A 90 13.03 -18.03 18.19
N PRO A 91 13.89 -17.20 17.56
CA PRO A 91 14.29 -15.95 18.19
C PRO A 91 13.07 -15.06 18.36
N SER A 92 12.96 -14.46 19.54
CA SER A 92 11.78 -13.71 19.93
C SER A 92 11.53 -12.54 18.98
N LEU A 93 10.25 -12.23 18.74
CA LEU A 93 9.81 -11.19 17.80
C LEU A 93 10.27 -9.77 18.18
N SER A 94 10.69 -9.57 19.43
CA SER A 94 11.09 -8.29 20.01
C SER A 94 12.60 -8.08 20.08
N GLU A 95 13.39 -9.09 19.71
CA GLU A 95 14.84 -9.04 19.83
C GLU A 95 15.46 -8.16 18.73
N PRO A 96 16.42 -7.27 19.07
CA PRO A 96 17.11 -6.46 18.08
C PRO A 96 17.84 -7.37 17.07
N LEU A 97 17.69 -7.06 15.78
CA LEU A 97 18.29 -7.88 14.74
C LEU A 97 19.81 -7.68 14.72
N LEU A 98 20.58 -8.77 14.71
CA LEU A 98 22.01 -8.71 14.41
C LEU A 98 22.18 -8.48 12.91
N VAL A 99 22.52 -7.24 12.54
CA VAL A 99 22.59 -6.80 11.14
C VAL A 99 23.99 -7.07 10.57
N SER A 100 24.06 -7.80 9.46
CA SER A 100 25.31 -7.95 8.69
C SER A 100 25.64 -6.67 7.93
N GLY A 101 26.90 -6.45 7.53
CA GLY A 101 27.29 -5.24 6.79
C GLY A 101 26.50 -5.00 5.49
N GLU A 102 26.06 -6.06 4.81
CA GLU A 102 25.16 -5.96 3.65
C GLU A 102 23.71 -5.66 4.07
N GLY A 103 23.25 -6.23 5.18
CA GLY A 103 21.95 -5.95 5.78
C GLY A 103 21.79 -4.48 6.17
N GLN A 104 22.87 -3.84 6.63
CA GLN A 104 22.86 -2.43 7.02
C GLN A 104 22.64 -1.51 5.81
N LYS A 105 23.35 -1.75 4.69
CA LYS A 105 23.13 -0.98 3.45
C LYS A 105 21.69 -1.07 2.95
N ALA A 106 21.06 -2.23 3.12
CA ALA A 106 19.68 -2.42 2.74
C ALA A 106 18.72 -1.63 3.65
N ILE A 107 18.99 -1.59 4.96
CA ILE A 107 18.25 -0.76 5.92
C ILE A 107 18.42 0.71 5.61
N ASP A 108 19.64 1.17 5.31
CA ASP A 108 19.92 2.56 4.94
C ASP A 108 19.13 2.98 3.70
N LEU A 109 18.96 2.06 2.74
CA LEU A 109 18.14 2.31 1.53
C LEU A 109 16.64 2.37 1.86
N VAL A 110 16.14 1.56 2.81
CA VAL A 110 14.76 1.67 3.33
C VAL A 110 14.56 3.02 4.03
N VAL A 111 15.48 3.40 4.90
CA VAL A 111 15.47 4.68 5.63
C VAL A 111 15.47 5.85 4.64
N PHE A 112 16.33 5.80 3.62
CA PHE A 112 16.38 6.79 2.56
C PHE A 112 15.05 6.87 1.79
N ALA A 113 14.46 5.74 1.41
CA ALA A 113 13.19 5.70 0.69
C ALA A 113 12.03 6.25 1.52
N LEU A 114 11.95 5.91 2.82
CA LEU A 114 10.97 6.46 3.76
C LEU A 114 11.15 7.97 3.95
N GLY A 115 12.40 8.42 4.13
CA GLY A 115 12.72 9.85 4.24
C GLY A 115 12.37 10.62 2.96
N ALA A 116 12.71 10.08 1.80
CA ALA A 116 12.36 10.66 0.51
C ALA A 116 10.84 10.76 0.30
N SER A 117 10.07 9.75 0.73
CA SER A 117 8.60 9.79 0.71
C SER A 117 8.05 10.92 1.56
N LEU A 118 8.54 11.09 2.80
CA LEU A 118 8.11 12.19 3.68
C LEU A 118 8.46 13.56 3.11
N VAL A 119 9.65 13.74 2.55
CA VAL A 119 10.04 15.01 1.90
C VAL A 119 9.16 15.28 0.68
N PHE A 120 8.94 14.27 -0.16
CA PHE A 120 8.10 14.39 -1.34
C PHE A 120 6.65 14.72 -0.97
N SER A 121 6.11 14.13 0.10
CA SER A 121 4.75 14.42 0.56
C SER A 121 4.61 15.84 1.10
N ILE A 122 5.62 16.38 1.80
CA ILE A 122 5.63 17.79 2.23
C ILE A 122 5.59 18.71 1.01
N ILE A 123 6.48 18.46 0.03
CA ILE A 123 6.56 19.26 -1.20
C ILE A 123 5.22 19.19 -1.96
N SER A 124 4.67 17.98 -2.12
CA SER A 124 3.38 17.78 -2.80
C SER A 124 2.25 18.51 -2.09
N TRP A 125 2.23 18.48 -0.75
CA TRP A 125 1.25 19.21 0.05
C TRP A 125 1.39 20.73 -0.15
N LEU A 126 2.60 21.29 -0.06
CA LEU A 126 2.86 22.72 -0.27
C LEU A 126 2.47 23.19 -1.68
N LEU A 127 2.78 22.40 -2.71
CA LEU A 127 2.39 22.70 -4.10
C LEU A 127 0.87 22.64 -4.30
N ASN A 128 0.20 21.74 -3.59
CA ASN A 128 -1.26 21.66 -3.64
C ASN A 128 -1.88 22.87 -2.93
N GLN A 129 -1.33 23.29 -1.78
CA GLN A 129 -1.77 24.49 -1.06
C GLN A 129 -1.65 25.78 -1.87
N SER A 130 -0.53 25.97 -2.58
CA SER A 130 -0.35 27.16 -3.41
C SER A 130 -1.33 27.22 -4.58
N SER A 131 -1.80 26.07 -5.05
CA SER A 131 -2.86 26.00 -6.06
C SER A 131 -4.20 26.45 -5.48
N PHE A 132 -4.51 26.07 -4.24
CA PHE A 132 -5.74 26.52 -3.58
C PHE A 132 -5.71 27.99 -3.19
N SER A 133 -4.58 28.58 -2.82
CA SER A 133 -4.52 30.01 -2.44
C SER A 133 -4.83 30.96 -3.60
N SER A 134 -4.68 30.50 -4.85
CA SER A 134 -5.01 31.28 -6.06
C SER A 134 -6.51 31.36 -6.39
N VAL A 135 -7.36 30.59 -5.68
CA VAL A 135 -8.80 30.59 -5.90
C VAL A 135 -9.46 31.74 -5.11
N PRO A 136 -10.24 32.65 -5.73
CA PRO A 136 -10.81 33.84 -5.07
C PRO A 136 -11.79 33.57 -3.91
N ARG A 137 -12.15 32.30 -3.67
CA ARG A 137 -12.94 31.82 -2.52
C ARG A 137 -12.20 30.71 -1.77
N SER A 138 -10.88 30.75 -1.80
CA SER A 138 -10.04 29.80 -1.08
C SER A 138 -10.31 29.94 0.41
N PRO A 139 -10.67 28.85 1.10
CA PRO A 139 -10.99 28.88 2.51
C PRO A 139 -9.69 28.95 3.33
N ALA A 140 -8.96 30.05 3.21
CA ALA A 140 -7.74 30.36 3.94
C ALA A 140 -8.04 30.96 5.32
N SER A 141 -9.05 30.43 6.03
CA SER A 141 -9.23 30.74 7.44
C SER A 141 -8.18 29.96 8.24
N GLY A 142 -7.53 30.61 9.23
CA GLY A 142 -6.43 30.00 10.00
C GLY A 142 -6.77 28.63 10.62
N ASN A 143 -8.05 28.41 10.96
CA ASN A 143 -8.54 27.13 11.51
C ASN A 143 -8.43 25.98 10.51
N LEU A 144 -8.58 26.24 9.21
CA LEU A 144 -8.56 25.20 8.17
C LEU A 144 -7.14 24.71 7.89
N LEU A 145 -6.16 25.61 7.98
CA LEU A 145 -4.74 25.27 7.86
C LEU A 145 -4.29 24.35 9.00
N LEU A 146 -4.71 24.61 10.24
CA LEU A 146 -4.42 23.75 11.38
C LEU A 146 -5.01 22.35 11.19
N VAL A 147 -6.25 22.26 10.71
CA VAL A 147 -6.92 20.98 10.43
C VAL A 147 -6.19 20.21 9.31
N GLN A 148 -5.75 20.90 8.26
CA GLN A 148 -4.97 20.31 7.19
C GLN A 148 -3.60 19.81 7.66
N ILE A 149 -2.91 20.56 8.52
CA ILE A 149 -1.64 20.12 9.14
C ILE A 149 -1.90 18.89 10.01
N ALA A 150 -2.93 18.91 10.87
CA ALA A 150 -3.23 17.78 11.74
C ALA A 150 -3.52 16.50 10.91
N ILE A 151 -4.32 16.62 9.86
CA ILE A 151 -4.61 15.55 8.91
C ILE A 151 -3.32 15.04 8.25
N TYR A 152 -2.48 15.96 7.77
CA TYR A 152 -1.20 15.63 7.13
C TYR A 152 -0.30 14.83 8.09
N VAL A 153 -0.15 15.31 9.33
CA VAL A 153 0.63 14.64 10.37
C VAL A 153 0.08 13.25 10.67
N LEU A 154 -1.25 13.10 10.82
CA LEU A 154 -1.87 11.79 11.03
C LEU A 154 -1.62 10.83 9.86
N TYR A 155 -1.70 11.31 8.62
CA TYR A 155 -1.50 10.46 7.45
C TYR A 155 -0.05 9.95 7.34
N HIS A 156 0.92 10.77 7.72
CA HIS A 156 2.35 10.45 7.61
C HIS A 156 2.98 9.88 8.90
N ALA A 157 2.24 9.87 10.02
CA ALA A 157 2.72 9.35 11.29
C ALA A 157 3.27 7.91 11.22
N PRO A 158 2.63 6.94 10.52
CA PRO A 158 3.19 5.59 10.40
C PRO A 158 4.58 5.58 9.77
N TYR A 159 4.81 6.38 8.73
CA TYR A 159 6.12 6.45 8.06
C TYR A 159 7.18 7.12 8.93
N ALA A 160 6.81 8.17 9.67
CA ALA A 160 7.72 8.81 10.63
C ALA A 160 8.11 7.86 11.78
N ILE A 161 7.15 7.11 12.32
CA ILE A 161 7.40 6.10 13.37
C ILE A 161 8.30 4.99 12.84
N LEU A 162 8.05 4.50 11.62
CA LEU A 162 8.89 3.48 10.99
C LEU A 162 10.30 3.98 10.73
N LEU A 163 10.45 5.21 10.22
CA LEU A 163 11.74 5.84 10.02
C LEU A 163 12.53 5.93 11.33
N TYR A 164 11.90 6.44 12.39
CA TYR A 164 12.50 6.48 13.73
C TYR A 164 12.88 5.09 14.26
N SER A 165 12.02 4.10 14.03
CA SER A 165 12.26 2.71 14.46
C SER A 165 13.46 2.10 13.74
N PHE A 166 13.62 2.33 12.43
CA PHE A 166 14.80 1.87 11.68
C PHE A 166 16.09 2.57 12.11
N LEU A 167 16.02 3.87 12.44
CA LEU A 167 17.17 4.64 12.89
C LEU A 167 17.66 4.25 14.29
N THR A 168 16.73 3.82 15.16
CA THR A 168 17.06 3.52 16.56
C THR A 168 17.34 2.03 16.79
N ARG A 169 16.38 1.16 16.47
CA ARG A 169 16.46 -0.29 16.71
C ARG A 169 15.62 -1.04 15.67
N PRO A 170 16.21 -1.44 14.52
CA PRO A 170 15.50 -2.20 13.51
C PRO A 170 15.06 -3.56 14.07
N ALA A 171 13.74 -3.75 14.20
CA ALA A 171 13.13 -5.00 14.64
C ALA A 171 12.37 -5.67 13.50
N ARG A 172 12.04 -6.96 13.64
CA ARG A 172 11.27 -7.71 12.62
C ARG A 172 9.93 -7.05 12.31
N TRP A 173 9.25 -6.54 13.34
CA TRP A 173 7.98 -5.81 13.19
C TRP A 173 8.12 -4.56 12.33
N THR A 174 9.24 -3.85 12.43
CA THR A 174 9.48 -2.64 11.63
C THR A 174 9.43 -2.97 10.14
N PHE A 175 10.04 -4.08 9.73
CA PHE A 175 9.96 -4.56 8.34
C PHE A 175 8.53 -4.96 7.94
N TYR A 176 7.82 -5.71 8.80
CA TYR A 176 6.44 -6.13 8.52
C TYR A 176 5.51 -4.94 8.36
N TYR A 177 5.59 -3.95 9.25
CA TYR A 177 4.78 -2.73 9.17
C TYR A 177 5.18 -1.84 8.01
N THR A 178 6.44 -1.83 7.58
CA THR A 178 6.88 -1.08 6.39
C THR A 178 6.27 -1.66 5.11
N VAL A 179 6.31 -2.99 4.96
CA VAL A 179 5.66 -3.68 3.85
C VAL A 179 4.14 -3.48 3.90
N ALA A 180 3.53 -3.72 5.07
CA ALA A 180 2.09 -3.58 5.27
C ALA A 180 1.56 -2.17 4.98
N SER A 181 2.22 -1.13 5.51
CA SER A 181 1.81 0.26 5.31
C SER A 181 1.95 0.70 3.85
N SER A 182 3.04 0.31 3.18
CA SER A 182 3.24 0.59 1.75
C SER A 182 2.20 -0.11 0.86
N VAL A 183 1.86 -1.36 1.17
CA VAL A 183 0.77 -2.07 0.47
C VAL A 183 -0.57 -1.40 0.71
N ALA A 184 -0.90 -1.04 1.95
CA ALA A 184 -2.15 -0.40 2.30
C ALA A 184 -2.31 0.96 1.60
N LEU A 185 -1.25 1.79 1.61
CA LEU A 185 -1.23 3.08 0.92
C LEU A 185 -1.32 2.93 -0.59
N ALA A 186 -0.53 2.04 -1.21
CA ALA A 186 -0.60 1.80 -2.64
C ALA A 186 -2.01 1.34 -3.08
N ALA A 187 -2.66 0.48 -2.30
CA ALA A 187 -4.03 0.03 -2.55
C ALA A 187 -5.06 1.16 -2.38
N LEU A 188 -4.94 1.97 -1.33
CA LEU A 188 -5.81 3.13 -1.10
C LEU A 188 -5.63 4.20 -2.16
N THR A 189 -4.41 4.42 -2.64
CA THR A 189 -4.11 5.36 -3.72
C THR A 189 -4.75 4.89 -5.02
N LEU A 190 -4.62 3.61 -5.38
CA LEU A 190 -5.33 3.03 -6.54
C LEU A 190 -6.85 3.21 -6.45
N PHE A 191 -7.43 2.96 -5.27
CA PHE A 191 -8.86 3.18 -5.03
C PHE A 191 -9.26 4.66 -5.13
N THR A 192 -8.37 5.57 -4.75
CA THR A 192 -8.61 7.02 -4.84
C THR A 192 -8.52 7.52 -6.27
N VAL A 193 -7.51 7.04 -7.01
CA VAL A 193 -7.35 7.36 -8.42
C VAL A 193 -8.57 6.87 -9.20
N SER A 194 -9.09 5.68 -8.91
CA SER A 194 -10.30 5.20 -9.56
C SER A 194 -11.50 6.05 -9.18
N THR A 195 -11.76 6.32 -7.89
CA THR A 195 -12.97 7.04 -7.46
C THR A 195 -12.99 8.54 -7.75
N VAL A 196 -11.83 9.19 -7.78
CA VAL A 196 -11.69 10.67 -7.91
C VAL A 196 -11.16 11.06 -9.29
N SER A 197 -11.02 10.11 -10.22
CA SER A 197 -10.50 10.33 -11.57
C SER A 197 -11.15 11.53 -12.27
N TYR A 198 -12.45 11.76 -12.10
CA TYR A 198 -13.15 12.91 -12.70
C TYR A 198 -12.58 14.28 -12.26
N VAL A 199 -12.26 14.45 -10.98
CA VAL A 199 -11.67 15.69 -10.45
C VAL A 199 -10.21 15.83 -10.88
N TYR A 200 -9.48 14.71 -10.96
CA TYR A 200 -8.06 14.71 -11.37
C TYR A 200 -7.85 14.85 -12.87
N LEU A 201 -8.79 14.42 -13.70
CA LEU A 201 -8.74 14.57 -15.17
C LEU A 201 -8.69 16.04 -15.59
N HIS A 202 -9.25 16.94 -14.79
CA HIS A 202 -9.22 18.39 -15.05
C HIS A 202 -8.00 19.08 -14.41
N ASN A 203 -7.15 18.33 -13.71
CA ASN A 203 -5.99 18.87 -13.02
C ASN A 203 -4.78 17.92 -13.16
N PRO A 204 -4.13 17.87 -14.35
CA PRO A 204 -3.13 16.86 -14.68
C PRO A 204 -1.91 16.88 -13.76
N ARG A 205 -1.60 18.04 -13.16
CA ARG A 205 -0.54 18.19 -12.15
C ARG A 205 -0.83 17.35 -10.91
N ALA A 206 -2.05 17.42 -10.39
CA ALA A 206 -2.45 16.69 -9.19
C ALA A 206 -2.47 15.17 -9.45
N PHE A 207 -2.90 14.75 -10.65
CA PHE A 207 -2.81 13.35 -11.08
C PHE A 207 -1.37 12.85 -11.12
N LEU A 208 -0.45 13.64 -11.67
CA LEU A 208 0.98 13.29 -11.75
C LEU A 208 1.61 13.14 -10.35
N LEU A 209 1.29 14.05 -9.41
CA LEU A 209 1.75 13.94 -8.02
C LEU A 209 1.27 12.66 -7.33
N VAL A 210 0.01 12.25 -7.58
CA VAL A 210 -0.54 11.00 -7.05
C VAL A 210 0.17 9.79 -7.64
N LEU A 211 0.48 9.79 -8.93
CA LEU A 211 1.24 8.71 -9.57
C LEU A 211 2.68 8.61 -9.04
N ILE A 212 3.36 9.74 -8.81
CA ILE A 212 4.69 9.74 -8.21
C ILE A 212 4.63 9.19 -6.79
N ALA A 213 3.67 9.63 -5.97
CA ALA A 213 3.49 9.10 -4.61
C ALA A 213 3.27 7.59 -4.62
N TRP A 214 2.39 7.10 -5.51
CA TRP A 214 2.17 5.67 -5.70
C TRP A 214 3.45 4.91 -6.11
N ALA A 215 4.23 5.46 -7.03
CA ALA A 215 5.49 4.86 -7.47
C ALA A 215 6.52 4.79 -6.31
N ILE A 216 6.55 5.81 -5.45
CA ILE A 216 7.40 5.82 -4.25
C ILE A 216 6.96 4.72 -3.27
N ASP A 217 5.66 4.53 -3.02
CA ASP A 217 5.16 3.46 -2.15
C ASP A 217 5.56 2.07 -2.68
N ILE A 218 5.49 1.86 -3.99
CA ILE A 218 5.96 0.62 -4.63
C ILE A 218 7.48 0.46 -4.48
N ALA A 219 8.26 1.53 -4.62
CA ALA A 219 9.70 1.49 -4.42
C ALA A 219 10.04 1.12 -2.97
N ILE A 220 9.40 1.73 -1.97
CA ILE A 220 9.56 1.37 -0.56
C ILE A 220 9.22 -0.10 -0.33
N LEU A 221 8.11 -0.58 -0.90
CA LEU A 221 7.71 -1.99 -0.79
C LEU A 221 8.79 -2.94 -1.33
N VAL A 222 9.32 -2.67 -2.53
CA VAL A 222 10.36 -3.50 -3.16
C VAL A 222 11.65 -3.48 -2.34
N VAL A 223 12.08 -2.30 -1.88
CA VAL A 223 13.29 -2.14 -1.08
C VAL A 223 13.15 -2.83 0.27
N ALA A 224 12.04 -2.63 0.98
CA ALA A 224 11.75 -3.27 2.26
C ALA A 224 11.72 -4.80 2.12
N TRP A 225 11.12 -5.32 1.05
CA TRP A 225 11.10 -6.76 0.77
C TRP A 225 12.50 -7.33 0.50
N ARG A 226 13.34 -6.60 -0.24
CA ARG A 226 14.75 -6.99 -0.46
C ARG A 226 15.54 -6.97 0.85
N ALA A 227 15.38 -5.92 1.65
CA ALA A 227 16.04 -5.78 2.94
C ALA A 227 15.62 -6.89 3.92
N MET A 228 14.35 -7.30 3.92
CA MET A 228 13.89 -8.46 4.69
C MET A 228 14.61 -9.74 4.28
N ARG A 229 14.73 -10.02 2.98
CA ARG A 229 15.40 -11.22 2.48
C ARG A 229 16.89 -11.24 2.81
N GLN A 230 17.57 -10.11 2.66
CA GLN A 230 19.00 -9.98 2.93
C GLN A 230 19.33 -10.15 4.43
N ASN A 231 18.42 -9.71 5.30
CA ASN A 231 18.54 -9.89 6.74
C ASN A 231 18.02 -11.26 7.25
N GLY A 232 17.71 -12.20 6.35
CA GLY A 232 17.24 -13.53 6.71
C GLY A 232 15.87 -13.56 7.39
N ILE A 233 15.10 -12.46 7.32
CA ILE A 233 13.78 -12.36 7.93
C ILE A 233 12.79 -13.13 7.05
N LYS A 234 12.37 -14.31 7.52
CA LYS A 234 11.30 -15.08 6.89
C LYS A 234 9.96 -14.42 7.21
N PRO A 235 9.14 -14.04 6.22
CA PRO A 235 7.86 -13.40 6.47
C PRO A 235 6.89 -14.40 7.11
N ASP A 236 6.62 -14.21 8.40
CA ASP A 236 5.55 -14.91 9.08
C ASP A 236 4.21 -14.42 8.52
N THR A 237 3.52 -15.29 7.79
CA THR A 237 2.23 -14.98 7.15
C THR A 237 1.20 -14.39 8.11
N PRO A 238 0.99 -14.92 9.34
CA PRO A 238 0.00 -14.33 10.24
C PRO A 238 0.41 -12.92 10.70
N SER A 239 1.67 -12.70 11.03
CA SER A 239 2.15 -11.37 11.48
C SER A 239 2.06 -10.33 10.37
N LEU A 240 2.39 -10.70 9.14
CA LEU A 240 2.24 -9.81 7.98
C LEU A 240 0.77 -9.45 7.71
N LEU A 241 -0.14 -10.43 7.86
CA LEU A 241 -1.57 -10.22 7.69
C LEU A 241 -2.11 -9.27 8.77
N VAL A 242 -1.75 -9.49 10.04
CA VAL A 242 -2.12 -8.59 11.15
C VAL A 242 -1.57 -7.18 10.92
N ALA A 243 -0.29 -7.03 10.55
CA ALA A 243 0.29 -5.73 10.26
C ALA A 243 -0.43 -5.01 9.11
N THR A 244 -0.78 -5.75 8.05
CA THR A 244 -1.55 -5.21 6.91
C THR A 244 -2.95 -4.77 7.32
N LEU A 245 -3.65 -5.58 8.12
CA LEU A 245 -4.98 -5.25 8.62
C LEU A 245 -4.96 -4.02 9.53
N VAL A 246 -3.99 -3.94 10.45
CA VAL A 246 -3.81 -2.79 11.35
C VAL A 246 -3.50 -1.52 10.54
N ALA A 247 -2.57 -1.59 9.58
CA ALA A 247 -2.26 -0.45 8.72
C ALA A 247 -3.48 -0.01 7.90
N LEU A 248 -4.22 -0.95 7.32
CA LEU A 248 -5.40 -0.67 6.53
C LEU A 248 -6.52 -0.03 7.37
N ILE A 249 -6.82 -0.57 8.56
CA ILE A 249 -7.78 0.02 9.51
C ILE A 249 -7.34 1.43 9.88
N TYR A 250 -6.07 1.63 10.23
CA TYR A 250 -5.53 2.94 10.56
C TYR A 250 -5.78 3.95 9.44
N PHE A 251 -5.40 3.64 8.21
CA PHE A 251 -5.58 4.58 7.09
C PHE A 251 -7.05 4.79 6.72
N ILE A 252 -7.92 3.80 6.89
CA ILE A 252 -9.37 3.97 6.73
C ILE A 252 -9.94 4.92 7.79
N VAL A 253 -9.54 4.75 9.05
CA VAL A 253 -9.97 5.60 10.16
C VAL A 253 -9.48 7.01 9.96
N VAL A 254 -8.20 7.21 9.64
CA VAL A 254 -7.64 8.54 9.33
C VAL A 254 -8.45 9.16 8.19
N ARG A 255 -8.59 8.48 7.04
CA ARG A 255 -9.32 9.00 5.88
C ARG A 255 -10.79 9.35 6.19
N SER A 256 -11.50 8.47 6.86
CA SER A 256 -12.91 8.70 7.23
C SER A 256 -13.02 9.85 8.24
N GLY A 257 -12.13 9.88 9.23
CA GLY A 257 -12.02 10.94 10.22
C GLY A 257 -11.71 12.31 9.59
N THR A 258 -10.83 12.36 8.59
CA THR A 258 -10.55 13.62 7.85
C THR A 258 -11.82 14.18 7.22
N THR A 259 -12.63 13.32 6.59
CA THR A 259 -13.88 13.73 5.94
C THR A 259 -14.88 14.27 6.95
N PHE A 260 -14.92 13.67 8.14
CA PHE A 260 -15.74 14.15 9.25
C PHE A 260 -15.24 15.51 9.78
N LEU A 261 -13.94 15.65 10.07
CA LEU A 261 -13.34 16.89 10.55
C LEU A 261 -13.60 18.06 9.60
N TYR A 262 -13.47 17.85 8.29
CA TYR A 262 -13.80 18.89 7.30
C TYR A 262 -15.27 19.35 7.37
N ARG A 263 -16.21 18.45 7.66
CA ARG A 263 -17.63 18.82 7.79
C ARG A 263 -17.92 19.69 9.00
N PHE A 264 -17.18 19.53 10.10
CA PHE A 264 -17.37 20.35 11.29
C PHE A 264 -16.72 21.72 11.15
N VAL A 265 -15.55 21.78 10.51
CA VAL A 265 -14.80 23.04 10.33
C VAL A 265 -15.48 23.94 9.28
N TRP A 266 -16.28 23.37 8.39
CA TRP A 266 -17.08 24.12 7.40
C TRP A 266 -18.44 24.60 7.89
N ARG A 267 -18.90 24.17 9.07
CA ARG A 267 -20.12 24.68 9.68
C ARG A 267 -19.80 25.79 10.66
#